data_AF-B1XN29-F1
#
_entry.id   AF-B1XN29-F1
#
_cell.length_a   1.000
_cell.length_b   1.000
_cell.length_c   1.000
_cell.angle_alpha   90.00
_cell.angle_beta   90.00
_cell.angle_gamma   90.00
#
_symmetry.space_group_name_H-M   'P 1'
#
loop_
_entity.id
_entity.type
_entity.pdbx_description
1 polymer ?
#
loop_
_entity_poly.entity_id
_entity_poly.type
_entity_poly.pdbx_seq_one_letter_code
_entity_poly.pdbx_strand_id
1 'polypeptide(L)'
;MSSSIPTPQATAIFQQAAIPENRLHIDHRAIDTVTNFTTLVKDFSDRHIQHVYLITSDFHMRRAQAIAFFVFGSRGIITTPIPIPSNQPNETLWHVSRDIGRAILWIITGRTGVSLHPQLGAAFPSSSCTYFTKSERLK
;
A
#
# COMPACT_ATOMS: atom_id res chain seq x y z
N MET A 1 -14.46 -3.10 -2.06
CA MET A 1 -14.18 -1.65 -1.95
C MET A 1 -14.47 -1.24 -0.52
N SER A 2 -13.57 -0.50 0.14
CA SER A 2 -13.83 0.00 1.50
C SER A 2 -14.85 1.13 1.40
N SER A 3 -16.02 0.96 2.01
CA SER A 3 -17.03 2.03 2.08
C SER A 3 -16.53 3.12 3.03
N SER A 4 -15.87 4.14 2.49
CA SER A 4 -15.45 5.29 3.29
C SER A 4 -16.68 6.13 3.63
N ILE A 5 -16.87 6.42 4.92
CA ILE A 5 -17.88 7.37 5.39
C ILE A 5 -17.45 8.78 4.93
N PRO A 6 -18.37 9.63 4.44
CA PRO A 6 -18.07 11.01 4.10
C PRO A 6 -17.43 11.76 5.29
N THR A 7 -16.39 12.55 5.03
CA THR A 7 -15.62 13.28 6.06
C THR A 7 -16.51 14.07 7.03
N PRO A 8 -17.57 14.80 6.59
CA PRO A 8 -18.43 15.54 7.52
C PRO A 8 -19.16 14.63 8.51
N GLN A 9 -19.60 13.45 8.05
CA GLN A 9 -20.30 12.49 8.88
C GLN A 9 -19.34 11.80 9.86
N ALA A 10 -18.13 11.48 9.42
CA ALA A 10 -17.09 10.94 10.30
C ALA A 10 -16.73 11.93 11.41
N THR A 11 -16.48 13.20 11.07
CA THR A 11 -16.15 14.25 12.05
C THR A 11 -17.28 14.44 13.06
N ALA A 12 -18.55 14.43 12.64
CA ALA A 12 -19.69 14.56 13.54
C ALA A 12 -19.74 13.44 14.60
N ILE A 13 -19.42 12.19 14.23
CA ILE A 13 -19.38 11.05 15.17
C ILE A 13 -18.29 11.27 16.24
N PHE A 14 -17.11 11.73 15.82
CA PHE A 14 -16.00 11.97 16.75
C PHE A 14 -16.21 13.21 17.64
N GLN A 15 -16.86 14.25 17.12
CA GLN A 15 -17.29 15.40 17.92
C GLN A 15 -18.31 15.00 19.00
N GLN A 16 -19.30 14.14 18.66
CA GLN A 16 -20.25 13.61 19.64
C GLN A 16 -19.57 12.78 20.75
N ALA A 17 -18.46 12.12 20.43
CA ALA A 17 -17.61 11.42 21.39
C ALA A 17 -16.64 12.33 22.15
N ALA A 18 -16.77 13.66 22.04
CA ALA A 18 -15.90 14.66 22.65
C ALA A 18 -14.40 14.52 22.27
N ILE A 19 -14.12 14.00 21.07
CA ILE A 19 -12.75 13.93 20.53
C ILE A 19 -12.46 15.22 19.76
N PRO A 20 -11.41 15.97 20.14
CA PRO A 20 -11.07 17.22 19.48
C PRO A 20 -10.53 16.96 18.06
N GLU A 21 -10.88 17.84 17.11
CA GLU A 21 -10.54 17.68 15.69
C GLU A 21 -9.04 17.63 15.42
N ASN A 22 -8.22 18.26 16.27
CA ASN A 22 -6.76 18.22 16.15
C ASN A 22 -6.16 16.82 16.44
N ARG A 23 -6.92 15.90 17.02
CA ARG A 23 -6.55 14.49 17.22
C ARG A 23 -7.17 13.56 16.18
N LEU A 24 -8.03 14.09 15.32
CA LEU A 24 -8.68 13.34 14.25
C LEU A 24 -7.92 13.55 12.94
N HIS A 25 -7.26 12.48 12.48
CA HIS A 25 -6.61 12.47 11.16
C HIS A 25 -7.36 11.50 10.25
N ILE A 26 -8.11 12.03 9.29
CA ILE A 26 -8.82 11.23 8.29
C ILE A 26 -7.96 11.16 7.03
N ASP A 27 -7.53 9.96 6.67
CA ASP A 27 -6.74 9.70 5.47
C ASP A 27 -7.61 9.11 4.35
N HIS A 28 -7.74 9.84 3.24
CA HIS A 28 -8.45 9.41 2.04
C HIS A 28 -7.51 9.16 0.84
N ARG A 29 -6.19 9.11 1.06
CA ARG A 29 -5.21 8.92 -0.02
C ARG A 29 -5.17 7.49 -0.57
N ALA A 30 -5.75 6.54 0.17
CA ALA A 30 -5.65 5.12 -0.15
C ALA A 30 -6.69 4.67 -1.18
N ILE A 31 -6.22 4.02 -2.25
CA ILE A 31 -7.07 3.44 -3.29
C ILE A 31 -7.50 2.01 -2.91
N ASP A 32 -6.66 1.30 -2.16
CA ASP A 32 -6.87 -0.09 -1.75
C ASP A 32 -6.27 -0.35 -0.34
N THR A 33 -6.51 -1.55 0.20
CA THR A 33 -6.07 -1.91 1.56
C THR A 33 -4.54 -1.99 1.70
N VAL A 34 -3.77 -2.24 0.64
CA VAL A 34 -2.30 -2.20 0.69
C VAL A 34 -1.81 -0.77 0.71
N THR A 35 -2.29 0.04 -0.25
CA THR A 35 -1.93 1.45 -0.36
C THR A 35 -2.23 2.19 0.93
N ASN A 36 -3.33 1.83 1.62
CA ASN A 36 -3.67 2.40 2.93
C ASN A 36 -2.56 2.21 3.98
N PHE A 37 -1.93 1.04 4.03
CA PHE A 37 -0.88 0.78 5.02
C PHE A 37 0.47 1.35 4.58
N THR A 38 0.79 1.30 3.28
CA THR A 38 2.09 1.77 2.79
C THR A 38 2.21 3.30 2.77
N THR A 39 1.11 4.05 2.67
CA THR A 39 1.14 5.52 2.87
C THR A 39 1.28 5.86 4.35
N LEU A 40 0.49 5.22 5.21
CA LEU A 40 0.48 5.48 6.65
C LEU A 40 1.79 5.13 7.34
N VAL A 41 2.49 4.07 6.90
CA VAL A 41 3.74 3.67 7.56
C VAL A 41 4.82 4.75 7.46
N LYS A 42 4.85 5.50 6.36
CA LYS A 42 5.78 6.62 6.21
C LYS A 42 5.44 7.73 7.20
N ASP A 43 4.16 8.11 7.28
CA ASP A 43 3.72 9.17 8.18
C ASP A 43 3.92 8.80 9.65
N PHE A 44 3.68 7.54 10.01
CA PHE A 44 3.92 7.04 11.36
C PHE A 44 5.41 7.05 11.71
N SER A 45 6.26 6.62 10.76
CA SER A 45 7.72 6.66 10.92
C SER A 45 8.23 8.09 11.10
N ASP A 46 7.79 9.04 10.27
CA ASP A 46 8.20 10.45 10.34
C ASP A 46 7.77 11.09 11.68
N ARG A 47 6.62 10.66 12.21
CA ARG A 47 6.08 11.10 13.50
C ARG A 47 6.57 10.29 14.70
N HIS A 48 7.48 9.35 14.51
CA HIS A 48 8.03 8.47 15.56
C HIS A 48 6.95 7.68 16.33
N ILE A 49 5.85 7.33 15.66
CA ILE A 49 4.77 6.52 16.21
C ILE A 49 5.17 5.06 16.16
N GLN A 50 5.30 4.43 17.33
CA GLN A 50 5.76 3.04 17.47
C GLN A 50 4.64 2.07 17.82
N HIS A 51 3.45 2.56 18.16
CA HIS A 51 2.31 1.71 18.53
C HIS A 51 1.02 2.27 17.98
N VAL A 52 0.26 1.42 17.28
CA VAL A 52 -1.04 1.78 16.69
C VAL A 52 -2.09 0.73 16.99
N TYR A 53 -3.33 1.18 17.17
CA TYR A 53 -4.49 0.31 17.27
C TYR A 53 -5.09 0.10 15.88
N LEU A 54 -5.22 -1.16 15.47
CA LEU A 54 -5.84 -1.53 14.22
C LEU A 54 -7.32 -1.86 14.48
N ILE A 55 -8.20 -0.93 14.14
CA ILE A 55 -9.64 -1.06 14.35
C ILE A 55 -10.32 -1.30 13.00
N THR A 56 -11.02 -2.42 12.85
CA THR A 56 -11.83 -2.72 11.67
C THR A 56 -12.82 -3.85 11.98
N SER A 57 -13.72 -4.17 11.05
CA SER A 57 -14.63 -5.31 11.25
C SER A 57 -13.85 -6.63 11.39
N ASP A 58 -14.39 -7.56 12.16
CA ASP A 58 -13.89 -8.95 12.24
C ASP A 58 -13.66 -9.59 10.86
N PHE A 59 -14.56 -9.30 9.90
CA PHE A 59 -14.47 -9.70 8.50
C PHE A 59 -13.19 -9.22 7.79
N HIS A 60 -12.73 -8.01 8.09
CA HIS A 60 -11.51 -7.45 7.48
C HIS A 60 -10.26 -7.57 8.34
N MET A 61 -10.41 -7.96 9.62
CA MET A 61 -9.33 -7.97 10.59
C MET A 61 -8.16 -8.85 10.17
N ARG A 62 -8.42 -10.08 9.69
CA ARG A 62 -7.36 -11.02 9.29
C ARG A 62 -6.45 -10.45 8.19
N ARG A 63 -7.05 -9.83 7.18
CA ARG A 63 -6.30 -9.20 6.08
C ARG A 63 -5.52 -8.00 6.58
N ALA A 64 -6.17 -7.15 7.36
CA ALA A 64 -5.57 -5.94 7.89
C ALA A 64 -4.36 -6.26 8.78
N GLN A 65 -4.45 -7.27 9.66
CA GLN A 65 -3.34 -7.74 10.49
C GLN A 65 -2.15 -8.23 9.68
N ALA A 66 -2.37 -9.04 8.64
CA ALA A 66 -1.29 -9.54 7.80
C ALA A 66 -0.52 -8.40 7.14
N ILE A 67 -1.24 -7.41 6.58
CA ILE A 67 -0.63 -6.24 5.94
C ILE A 67 0.09 -5.38 6.99
N ALA A 68 -0.50 -5.15 8.16
CA ALA A 68 0.14 -4.42 9.26
C ALA A 68 1.46 -5.07 9.68
N PHE A 69 1.47 -6.40 9.84
CA PHE A 69 2.66 -7.13 10.24
C PHE A 69 3.82 -6.91 9.27
N PHE A 70 3.58 -7.01 7.96
CA PHE A 70 4.63 -6.78 6.97
C PHE A 70 5.01 -5.30 6.85
N VAL A 71 4.02 -4.41 6.76
CA VAL A 71 4.26 -3.00 6.46
C VAL A 71 4.72 -2.24 7.71
N PHE A 72 3.91 -2.24 8.76
CA PHE A 72 4.22 -1.54 10.02
C PHE A 72 5.35 -2.24 10.78
N GLY A 73 5.35 -3.58 10.81
CA GLY A 73 6.43 -4.35 11.43
C GLY A 73 7.81 -4.10 10.79
N SER A 74 7.87 -3.86 9.47
CA SER A 74 9.15 -3.52 8.79
C SER A 74 9.78 -2.21 9.28
N ARG A 75 9.03 -1.35 9.96
CA ARG A 75 9.49 -0.08 10.54
C ARG A 75 9.50 -0.08 12.07
N GLY A 76 9.37 -1.25 12.70
CA GLY A 76 9.35 -1.37 14.17
C GLY A 76 8.07 -0.85 14.82
N ILE A 77 6.98 -0.75 14.06
CA ILE A 77 5.69 -0.27 14.58
C ILE A 77 4.84 -1.47 15.01
N ILE A 78 4.45 -1.47 16.28
CA ILE A 78 3.62 -2.50 16.90
C ILE A 78 2.14 -2.20 16.63
N THR A 79 1.36 -3.25 16.36
CA THR A 79 -0.06 -3.13 16.05
C THR A 79 -0.92 -3.94 17.01
N THR A 80 -1.87 -3.30 17.71
CA THR A 80 -2.86 -3.99 18.53
C THR A 80 -4.20 -4.07 17.80
N PRO A 81 -4.69 -5.27 17.42
CA PRO A 81 -5.95 -5.43 16.71
C PRO A 81 -7.15 -5.28 17.66
N ILE A 82 -8.16 -4.51 17.25
CA ILE A 82 -9.45 -4.37 17.93
C ILE A 82 -10.57 -4.68 16.92
N PRO A 83 -11.08 -5.91 16.88
CA PRO A 83 -12.11 -6.29 15.92
C PRO A 83 -13.48 -5.76 16.36
N ILE A 84 -14.22 -5.20 15.41
CA ILE A 84 -15.62 -4.80 15.58
C ILE A 84 -16.51 -5.90 14.99
N PRO A 85 -17.43 -6.50 15.76
CA PRO A 85 -18.32 -7.55 15.24
C PRO A 85 -19.09 -7.06 14.02
N SER A 86 -19.16 -7.88 12.95
CA SER A 86 -19.96 -7.56 11.78
C SER A 86 -20.91 -8.70 11.40
N ASN A 87 -22.16 -8.35 11.06
CA ASN A 87 -23.19 -9.33 10.65
C ASN A 87 -23.06 -9.75 9.17
N GLN A 88 -21.88 -9.61 8.56
CA GLN A 88 -21.69 -9.93 7.14
C GLN A 88 -21.34 -11.42 6.95
N PRO A 89 -22.03 -12.14 6.06
CA PRO A 89 -21.68 -13.53 5.73
C PRO A 89 -20.31 -13.58 5.03
N ASN A 90 -19.53 -14.62 5.36
CA ASN A 90 -18.19 -14.84 4.85
C ASN A 90 -18.21 -15.22 3.35
N GLU A 91 -18.25 -14.25 2.44
CA GLU A 91 -18.11 -14.53 1.00
C GLU A 91 -16.78 -14.01 0.40
N THR A 92 -16.16 -14.89 -0.38
CA THR A 92 -15.15 -14.72 -1.45
C THR A 92 -13.97 -13.75 -1.26
N LEU A 93 -13.61 -13.38 -0.03
CA LEU A 93 -12.43 -12.55 0.23
C LEU A 93 -11.09 -13.25 -0.05
N TRP A 94 -11.09 -14.58 -0.12
CA TRP A 94 -9.89 -15.40 -0.21
C TRP A 94 -9.11 -15.22 -1.53
N HIS A 95 -9.82 -15.04 -2.64
CA HIS A 95 -9.17 -14.82 -3.94
C HIS A 95 -8.53 -13.43 -4.03
N VAL A 96 -9.19 -12.41 -3.48
CA VAL A 96 -8.74 -11.03 -3.53
C VAL A 96 -7.57 -10.77 -2.57
N SER A 97 -7.57 -11.38 -1.38
CA SER A 97 -6.47 -11.23 -0.41
C SER A 97 -5.18 -11.90 -0.88
N ARG A 98 -5.27 -13.02 -1.61
CA ARG A 98 -4.11 -13.76 -2.13
C ARG A 98 -3.34 -12.95 -3.17
N ASP A 99 -4.04 -12.23 -4.04
CA ASP A 99 -3.40 -11.41 -5.06
C ASP A 99 -2.80 -10.12 -4.45
N ILE A 100 -3.50 -9.54 -3.46
CA ILE A 100 -3.00 -8.44 -2.64
C ILE A 100 -1.70 -8.82 -1.90
N GLY A 101 -1.65 -9.99 -1.25
CA GLY A 101 -0.47 -10.48 -0.55
C GLY A 101 0.71 -10.72 -1.50
N ARG A 102 0.44 -11.23 -2.72
CA ARG A 102 1.48 -11.42 -3.74
C ARG A 102 2.07 -10.09 -4.17
N ALA A 103 1.24 -9.08 -4.39
CA ALA A 103 1.69 -7.74 -4.75
C ALA A 103 2.55 -7.10 -3.64
N ILE A 104 2.15 -7.23 -2.36
CA ILE A 104 2.96 -6.77 -1.21
C ILE A 104 4.33 -7.47 -1.20
N LEU A 105 4.35 -8.78 -1.48
CA LEU A 105 5.58 -9.55 -1.57
C LEU A 105 6.51 -8.99 -2.65
N TRP A 106 6.00 -8.62 -3.83
CA TRP A 106 6.78 -8.00 -4.90
C TRP A 106 7.27 -6.58 -4.56
N ILE A 107 6.46 -5.79 -3.85
CA ILE A 107 6.79 -4.40 -3.47
C ILE A 107 7.86 -4.36 -2.37
N ILE A 108 7.77 -5.23 -1.36
CA ILE A 108 8.77 -5.31 -0.28
C ILE A 108 10.09 -5.89 -0.81
N THR A 109 10.04 -6.84 -1.74
CA THR A 109 11.25 -7.50 -2.29
C THR A 109 11.92 -6.72 -3.43
N GLY A 110 11.36 -5.59 -3.88
CA GLY A 110 11.92 -4.74 -4.92
C GLY A 110 12.00 -5.41 -6.31
N ARG A 111 11.40 -6.58 -6.50
CA ARG A 111 11.33 -7.24 -7.81
C ARG A 111 10.08 -6.72 -8.51
N THR A 112 10.24 -5.82 -9.47
CA THR A 112 9.18 -5.61 -10.45
C THR A 112 9.25 -6.76 -11.44
N GLY A 113 8.14 -7.47 -11.65
CA GLY A 113 8.01 -8.49 -12.69
C GLY A 113 7.98 -7.92 -14.11
N VAL A 114 8.82 -6.92 -14.41
CA VAL A 114 8.90 -6.24 -15.72
C VAL A 114 9.94 -6.91 -16.65
N SER A 115 10.51 -8.07 -16.27
CA SER A 115 11.43 -8.83 -17.14
C SER A 115 10.86 -10.13 -17.70
N LEU A 116 9.54 -10.38 -17.62
CA LEU A 116 8.91 -11.56 -18.22
C LEU A 116 7.83 -11.18 -19.24
N HIS A 117 8.25 -10.42 -20.26
CA HIS A 117 7.68 -10.56 -21.60
C HIS A 117 8.79 -10.35 -22.66
N PRO A 118 9.47 -11.42 -23.13
CA PRO A 118 10.45 -11.33 -24.21
C PRO A 118 9.82 -11.12 -25.61
N GLN A 119 8.54 -10.75 -25.72
CA GLN A 119 7.81 -10.73 -27.00
C GLN A 119 7.28 -9.33 -27.40
N LEU A 120 7.79 -8.25 -26.81
CA LEU A 120 7.60 -6.88 -27.34
C LEU A 120 8.92 -6.13 -27.57
N GLY A 121 10.01 -6.86 -27.80
CA GLY A 121 11.33 -6.31 -28.17
C GLY A 121 11.56 -6.11 -29.68
N ALA A 122 10.56 -6.33 -30.53
CA ALA A 122 10.73 -6.34 -31.99
C ALA A 122 10.37 -5.02 -32.71
N ALA A 123 10.10 -3.92 -32.00
CA ALA A 123 9.57 -2.70 -32.64
C ALA A 123 10.36 -1.40 -32.39
N PHE A 124 11.55 -1.45 -31.78
CA PHE A 124 12.42 -0.28 -31.69
C PHE A 124 13.84 -0.65 -32.15
N PRO A 125 14.22 -0.36 -33.41
CA PRO A 125 15.59 -0.54 -33.84
C PRO A 125 16.47 0.44 -33.05
N SER A 126 17.38 -0.13 -32.27
CA SER A 126 18.50 0.56 -31.63
C SER A 126 19.41 1.14 -32.72
N SER A 127 19.27 2.43 -33.01
CA SER A 127 20.25 3.17 -33.79
C SER A 127 21.46 3.45 -32.89
N SER A 128 22.50 2.65 -33.10
CA SER A 128 23.80 2.76 -32.44
C SER A 128 24.42 4.14 -32.73
N CYS A 129 24.62 4.93 -31.69
CA CYS A 129 25.46 6.13 -31.74
C CYS A 129 26.86 5.72 -31.25
N THR A 130 27.83 5.67 -32.15
CA THR A 130 29.25 5.44 -31.80
C THR A 130 30.08 6.53 -32.45
N TYR A 131 30.66 7.41 -31.62
CA TYR A 131 31.58 8.45 -32.03
C TYR A 131 33.02 7.92 -32.13
N PHE A 132 33.65 8.25 -33.27
CA PHE A 132 35.07 8.65 -33.49
C PHE A 132 36.23 7.72 -33.05
N THR A 133 37.13 7.35 -33.98
CA THR A 133 38.44 8.02 -34.21
C THR A 133 39.26 7.43 -35.40
N LYS A 134 39.86 8.36 -36.17
CA LYS A 134 41.24 8.39 -36.73
C LYS A 134 41.65 7.62 -38.02
N SER A 135 42.03 8.44 -39.01
CA SER A 135 43.19 8.33 -39.94
C SER A 135 43.13 7.35 -41.11
N GLU A 136 43.07 7.87 -42.35
CA GLU A 136 44.27 7.99 -43.23
C GLU A 136 43.98 8.80 -44.51
N ARG A 137 45.08 9.29 -45.07
CA ARG A 137 45.28 10.23 -46.19
C ARG A 137 45.20 9.50 -47.55
N LEU A 138 45.15 10.27 -48.65
CA LEU A 138 45.45 9.97 -50.07
C LEU A 138 44.17 9.73 -50.92
N LYS A 139 43.89 10.41 -52.03
CA LYS A 139 44.63 11.28 -52.97
C LYS A 139 43.70 12.36 -53.51
#